data_AF-A0A6L4Z3R2-F1
#
_entry.id   AF-A0A6L4Z3R2-F1
#
_cell.length_a   1.000
_cell.length_b   1.000
_cell.length_c   1.000
_cell.angle_alpha   90.00
_cell.angle_beta   90.00
_cell.angle_gamma   90.00
#
_symmetry.space_group_name_H-M   'P 1'
#
loop_
_entity.id
_entity.type
_entity.pdbx_description
1 polymer ?
#
loop_
_entity_poly.entity_id
_entity_poly.type
_entity_poly.pdbx_seq_one_letter_code
_entity_poly.pdbx_strand_id
1 'polypeptide(L)'
;SSTSDTEVVLHGIARSRASSLYGAIIDTLSNVEGAYSMLFLTTDSLVAVRDPRGFRPLSLGKLDSTYVMASETCAFDLIGAEHIRDIAPGEVVIITQNSLESYFPFPKRNPAMCIFEHVYFSRPDSIVFGRSVNKSRHKMGRQLAVEHPVEADIVVPIPDSGTAAAIGFAAQASISFRFGLVRNHYVGRTFIQPQQSIRNFSVKVKLNPVRDLIEGRRVVLIDDSIVRGTTSQKIVTMLRQAGAKEVHMRISCPPTVAPCYYGVDTPSREELIAAHQSVEEICKFIEADSLGYLSIEGLLAACGEETERPTFCTACYTNKYPIEVSAHSKQLCSVISKNALAVSK
;
A
#
# COMPACT_ATOMS: atom_id res chain seq x y z
N SER A 1 -10.21 0.27 28.06
CA SER A 1 -10.16 -0.95 27.25
C SER A 1 -10.56 -0.60 25.84
N SER A 2 -9.56 -0.42 25.00
CA SER A 2 -9.66 -0.33 23.54
C SER A 2 -9.36 -1.70 22.92
N THR A 3 -9.54 -1.83 21.62
CA THR A 3 -9.13 -3.02 20.84
C THR A 3 -7.79 -2.80 20.13
N SER A 4 -6.95 -1.87 20.60
CA SER A 4 -5.69 -1.53 19.95
C SER A 4 -4.54 -2.41 20.42
N ASP A 5 -3.74 -2.90 19.47
CA ASP A 5 -2.48 -3.60 19.75
C ASP A 5 -1.52 -2.74 20.59
N THR A 6 -1.59 -1.42 20.48
CA THR A 6 -0.76 -0.49 21.28
C THR A 6 -1.07 -0.62 22.78
N GLU A 7 -2.34 -0.80 23.17
CA GLU A 7 -2.71 -1.00 24.57
C GLU A 7 -2.20 -2.35 25.10
N VAL A 8 -2.21 -3.39 24.26
CA VAL A 8 -1.63 -4.71 24.60
C VAL A 8 -0.14 -4.58 24.89
N VAL A 9 0.61 -3.85 24.05
CA VAL A 9 2.04 -3.59 24.27
C VAL A 9 2.28 -2.82 25.56
N LEU A 10 1.50 -1.78 25.85
CA LEU A 10 1.63 -1.02 27.10
C LEU A 10 1.36 -1.88 28.34
N HIS A 11 0.35 -2.76 28.29
CA HIS A 11 0.12 -3.72 29.37
C HIS A 11 1.26 -4.74 29.52
N GLY A 12 1.87 -5.17 28.41
CA GLY A 12 3.07 -6.01 28.45
C GLY A 12 4.23 -5.32 29.16
N ILE A 13 4.52 -4.07 28.80
CA ILE A 13 5.57 -3.26 29.42
C ILE A 13 5.31 -3.10 30.92
N ALA A 14 4.08 -2.78 31.31
CA ALA A 14 3.70 -2.60 32.72
C ALA A 14 3.82 -3.88 33.57
N ARG A 15 3.81 -5.07 32.94
CA ARG A 15 3.93 -6.37 33.62
C ARG A 15 5.34 -6.97 33.52
N SER A 16 6.23 -6.37 32.75
CA SER A 16 7.60 -6.84 32.61
C SER A 16 8.35 -6.74 33.94
N ARG A 17 9.28 -7.67 34.16
CA ARG A 17 10.19 -7.69 35.33
C ARG A 17 11.57 -7.13 35.00
N ALA A 18 11.75 -6.57 33.81
CA ALA A 18 13.01 -5.95 33.43
C ALA A 18 13.38 -4.79 34.36
N SER A 19 14.68 -4.60 34.58
CA SER A 19 15.21 -3.58 35.51
C SER A 19 15.15 -2.15 34.98
N SER A 20 14.82 -1.96 33.69
CA SER A 20 14.72 -0.66 33.04
C SER A 20 13.54 -0.61 32.08
N LEU A 21 13.04 0.59 31.78
CA LEU A 21 11.96 0.79 30.82
C LEU A 21 12.34 0.31 29.41
N TYR A 22 13.56 0.58 28.97
CA TYR A 22 14.06 0.08 27.67
C TYR A 22 14.11 -1.45 27.66
N GLY A 23 14.57 -2.07 28.76
CA GLY A 23 14.52 -3.52 28.93
C GLY A 23 13.10 -4.06 28.89
N ALA A 24 12.14 -3.37 29.50
CA ALA A 24 10.73 -3.77 29.50
C ALA A 24 10.08 -3.67 28.11
N ILE A 25 10.42 -2.64 27.33
CA ILE A 25 10.02 -2.51 25.92
C ILE A 25 10.57 -3.68 25.10
N ILE A 26 11.87 -3.96 25.24
CA ILE A 26 12.54 -5.05 24.52
C ILE A 26 11.96 -6.42 24.91
N ASP A 27 11.78 -6.68 26.20
CA ASP A 27 11.20 -7.92 26.73
C ASP A 27 9.78 -8.13 26.19
N THR A 28 8.95 -7.08 26.21
CA THR A 28 7.58 -7.14 25.67
C THR A 28 7.60 -7.44 24.18
N LEU A 29 8.35 -6.66 23.39
CA LEU A 29 8.37 -6.78 21.93
C LEU A 29 9.07 -8.06 21.43
N SER A 30 9.93 -8.68 22.25
CA SER A 30 10.52 -9.99 21.95
C SER A 30 9.48 -11.12 21.93
N ASN A 31 8.34 -10.90 22.58
CA ASN A 31 7.21 -11.83 22.62
C ASN A 31 6.10 -11.48 21.61
N VAL A 32 6.27 -10.44 20.80
CA VAL A 32 5.29 -10.01 19.80
C VAL A 32 5.67 -10.55 18.42
N GLU A 33 4.77 -11.32 17.82
CA GLU A 33 4.87 -11.74 16.42
C GLU A 33 3.92 -10.91 15.56
N GLY A 34 4.45 -10.23 14.55
CA GLY A 34 3.66 -9.40 13.66
C GLY A 34 4.49 -8.32 12.99
N ALA A 35 3.82 -7.24 12.61
CA ALA A 35 4.42 -6.07 12.00
C ALA A 35 4.28 -4.88 12.95
N TYR A 36 5.38 -4.20 13.24
CA TYR A 36 5.34 -3.00 14.07
C TYR A 36 6.47 -2.03 13.75
N SER A 37 6.13 -0.75 13.82
CA SER A 37 7.06 0.38 13.84
C SER A 37 6.50 1.33 14.87
N MET A 38 7.11 1.35 16.06
CA MET A 38 6.55 2.00 17.24
C MET A 38 7.47 3.10 17.73
N LEU A 39 6.85 4.16 18.25
CA LEU A 39 7.51 5.24 18.97
C LEU A 39 6.98 5.25 20.41
N PHE A 40 7.88 5.27 21.38
CA PHE A 40 7.57 5.46 22.80
C PHE A 40 8.19 6.77 23.25
N LEU A 41 7.37 7.64 23.82
CA LEU A 41 7.82 8.89 24.40
C LEU A 41 7.81 8.76 25.93
N THR A 42 8.95 9.03 26.55
CA THR A 42 9.12 9.10 28.01
C THR A 42 9.35 10.56 28.42
N THR A 43 9.55 10.81 29.71
CA THR A 43 9.89 12.15 30.22
C THR A 43 11.23 12.67 29.70
N ASP A 44 12.13 11.79 29.27
CA ASP A 44 13.54 12.08 28.98
C ASP A 44 14.06 11.46 27.67
N SER A 45 13.24 10.66 26.97
CA SER A 45 13.67 9.96 25.76
C SER A 45 12.55 9.67 24.76
N LEU A 46 12.94 9.54 23.49
CA LEU A 46 12.15 8.96 22.41
C LEU A 46 12.78 7.62 22.02
N VAL A 47 12.02 6.54 22.12
CA VAL A 47 12.44 5.19 21.73
C VAL A 47 11.70 4.80 20.45
N ALA A 48 12.44 4.51 19.39
CA ALA A 48 11.91 3.99 18.15
C ALA A 48 12.26 2.51 18.01
N VAL A 49 11.27 1.68 17.69
CA VAL A 49 11.47 0.23 17.50
C VAL A 49 10.83 -0.24 16.21
N ARG A 50 11.58 -1.01 15.43
CA ARG A 50 11.09 -1.66 14.21
C ARG A 50 11.17 -3.18 14.34
N ASP A 51 10.14 -3.89 13.91
CA ASP A 51 10.09 -5.35 14.04
C ASP A 51 11.25 -6.06 13.31
N PRO A 52 11.66 -7.28 13.74
CA PRO A 52 12.82 -7.99 13.17
C PRO A 52 12.74 -8.30 11.67
N ARG A 53 11.55 -8.25 11.06
CA ARG A 53 11.36 -8.44 9.61
C ARG A 53 11.20 -7.10 8.88
N GLY A 54 11.00 -6.00 9.60
CA GLY A 54 10.87 -4.65 9.08
C GLY A 54 9.66 -4.48 8.17
N PHE A 55 8.50 -5.05 8.51
CA PHE A 55 7.32 -4.98 7.63
C PHE A 55 6.93 -3.55 7.28
N ARG A 56 6.89 -2.68 8.29
CA ARG A 56 6.46 -1.28 8.16
C ARG A 56 7.65 -0.33 8.08
N PRO A 57 7.52 0.79 7.34
CA PRO A 57 8.59 1.76 7.22
C PRO A 57 8.67 2.64 8.46
N LEU A 58 9.91 3.00 8.80
CA LEU A 58 10.25 3.92 9.87
C LEU A 58 11.60 4.54 9.52
N SER A 59 11.62 5.85 9.37
CA SER A 59 12.80 6.61 8.95
C SER A 59 13.20 7.59 10.04
N LEU A 60 14.51 7.84 10.13
CA LEU A 60 15.16 8.81 10.99
C LEU A 60 15.58 10.00 10.14
N GLY A 61 15.19 11.19 10.59
CA GLY A 61 15.61 12.47 10.04
C GLY A 61 16.20 13.38 11.10
N LYS A 62 16.67 14.55 10.67
CA LYS A 62 17.24 15.59 11.52
C LYS A 62 16.79 16.97 11.06
N LEU A 63 16.26 17.75 11.99
CA LEU A 63 15.95 19.16 11.82
C LEU A 63 16.88 19.94 12.74
N ASP A 64 17.82 20.69 12.16
CA ASP A 64 18.90 21.36 12.88
C ASP A 64 19.70 20.38 13.77
N SER A 65 19.55 20.49 15.09
CA SER A 65 20.16 19.59 16.08
C SER A 65 19.20 18.53 16.63
N THR A 66 17.95 18.51 16.17
CA THR A 66 16.88 17.66 16.69
C THR A 66 16.61 16.47 15.77
N TYR A 67 16.57 15.27 16.34
CA TYR A 67 16.16 14.06 15.60
C TYR A 67 14.64 13.98 15.48
N VAL A 68 14.18 13.54 14.31
CA VAL A 68 12.77 13.34 14.00
C VAL A 68 12.54 11.95 13.43
N MET A 69 11.36 11.39 13.66
CA MET A 69 10.99 10.05 13.20
C MET A 69 9.68 10.12 12.43
N ALA A 70 9.58 9.39 11.33
CA ALA A 70 8.35 9.31 10.55
C ALA A 70 8.23 7.95 9.87
N SER A 71 7.01 7.53 9.55
CA SER A 71 6.79 6.34 8.71
C SER A 71 7.27 6.55 7.28
N GLU A 72 7.25 7.78 6.77
CA GLU A 72 7.64 8.13 5.40
C GLU A 72 8.45 9.42 5.36
N THR A 73 9.40 9.50 4.43
CA THR A 73 10.29 10.68 4.31
C THR A 73 9.59 11.94 3.84
N CYS A 74 8.41 11.85 3.21
CA CYS A 74 7.65 13.05 2.80
C CYS A 74 7.27 13.95 3.99
N ALA A 75 7.24 13.40 5.22
CA ALA A 75 7.04 14.18 6.43
C ALA A 75 8.24 15.09 6.74
N PHE A 76 9.46 14.65 6.38
CA PHE A 76 10.68 15.43 6.55
C PHE A 76 10.72 16.60 5.58
N ASP A 77 10.34 16.39 4.32
CA ASP A 77 10.26 17.44 3.30
C ASP A 77 9.32 18.59 3.73
N LEU A 78 8.21 18.24 4.40
CA LEU A 78 7.22 19.21 4.88
C LEU A 78 7.77 20.13 5.98
N ILE A 79 8.65 19.61 6.85
CA ILE A 79 9.19 20.35 7.99
C ILE A 79 10.63 20.84 7.75
N GLY A 80 11.21 20.57 6.57
CA GLY A 80 12.59 20.91 6.24
C GLY A 80 13.65 20.05 6.94
N ALA A 81 13.30 18.84 7.37
CA ALA A 81 14.25 17.92 7.99
C ALA A 81 15.06 17.15 6.93
N GLU A 82 16.34 16.92 7.20
CA GLU A 82 17.21 16.04 6.41
C GLU A 82 16.90 14.58 6.73
N HIS A 83 16.69 13.76 5.71
CA HIS A 83 16.61 12.30 5.88
C HIS A 83 18.00 11.71 6.14
N ILE A 84 18.18 11.01 7.27
CA ILE A 84 19.45 10.35 7.61
C ILE A 84 19.46 8.91 7.05
N ARG A 85 18.51 8.08 7.49
CA ARG A 85 18.39 6.67 7.10
C ARG A 85 17.07 6.07 7.57
N ASP A 86 16.74 4.90 7.02
CA ASP A 86 15.73 4.03 7.60
C ASP A 86 16.23 3.39 8.92
N ILE A 87 15.30 3.17 9.85
CA ILE A 87 15.50 2.29 11.00
C ILE A 87 15.54 0.85 10.48
N ALA A 88 16.60 0.11 10.76
CA ALA A 88 16.79 -1.25 10.29
C ALA A 88 15.81 -2.25 10.93
N PRO A 89 15.52 -3.39 10.26
CA PRO A 89 14.73 -4.47 10.86
C PRO A 89 15.34 -4.93 12.19
N GLY A 90 14.52 -4.95 13.26
CA GLY A 90 14.93 -5.34 14.61
C GLY A 90 15.77 -4.31 15.35
N GLU A 91 15.87 -3.08 14.83
CA GLU A 91 16.59 -2.00 15.49
C GLU A 91 15.73 -1.32 16.56
N VAL A 92 16.36 -0.99 17.68
CA VAL A 92 15.86 -0.10 18.72
C VAL A 92 16.77 1.14 18.75
N VAL A 93 16.21 2.31 18.46
CA VAL A 93 16.91 3.59 18.58
C VAL A 93 16.40 4.34 19.80
N ILE A 94 17.31 4.79 20.65
CA ILE A 94 17.00 5.59 21.84
C ILE A 94 17.61 6.98 21.63
N ILE A 95 16.75 7.98 21.65
CA ILE A 95 17.13 9.39 21.53
C ILE A 95 16.87 10.05 22.88
N THR A 96 17.92 10.61 23.47
CA THR A 96 17.84 11.44 24.69
C THR A 96 18.21 12.88 24.34
N GLN A 97 18.27 13.77 25.34
CA GLN A 97 18.77 15.14 25.12
C GLN A 97 20.21 15.19 24.60
N ASN A 98 21.04 14.20 24.93
CA ASN A 98 22.48 14.25 24.70
C ASN A 98 23.01 13.17 23.73
N SER A 99 22.19 12.16 23.41
CA SER A 99 22.65 11.01 22.63
C SER A 99 21.59 10.42 21.71
N LEU A 100 22.07 9.79 20.64
CA LEU A 100 21.32 8.83 19.84
C LEU A 100 22.09 7.52 19.87
N GLU A 101 21.44 6.47 20.36
CA GLU A 101 22.03 5.14 20.47
C GLU A 101 21.17 4.13 19.71
N SER A 102 21.82 3.14 19.09
CA SER A 102 21.19 2.13 18.25
C SER A 102 21.55 0.73 18.75
N TYR A 103 20.53 -0.11 18.92
CA TYR A 103 20.64 -1.46 19.46
C TYR A 103 19.93 -2.47 18.57
N PHE A 104 20.40 -3.72 18.58
CA PHE A 104 19.76 -4.85 17.88
C PHE A 104 19.49 -5.99 18.86
N PRO A 105 18.53 -5.84 19.78
CA PRO A 105 18.32 -6.79 20.86
C PRO A 105 17.57 -8.06 20.42
N PHE A 106 16.93 -8.04 19.25
CA PHE A 106 16.11 -9.14 18.77
C PHE A 106 16.91 -10.14 17.92
N PRO A 107 16.51 -11.42 17.88
CA PRO A 107 17.10 -12.39 16.95
C PRO A 107 16.96 -11.92 15.49
N LYS A 108 18.04 -12.04 14.72
CA LYS A 108 18.01 -11.72 13.27
C LYS A 108 16.99 -12.59 12.56
N ARG A 109 16.14 -11.96 11.75
CA ARG A 109 15.18 -12.62 10.86
C ARG A 109 15.41 -12.17 9.43
N ASN A 110 14.95 -12.98 8.47
CA ASN A 110 14.92 -12.56 7.08
C ASN A 110 13.94 -11.38 6.94
N PRO A 111 14.35 -10.26 6.33
CA PRO A 111 13.45 -9.15 6.07
C PRO A 111 12.24 -9.57 5.25
N ALA A 112 11.11 -8.91 5.51
CA ALA A 112 9.86 -9.10 4.79
C ALA A 112 9.11 -7.77 4.69
N MET A 113 9.78 -6.75 4.16
CA MET A 113 9.24 -5.39 4.03
C MET A 113 7.97 -5.39 3.19
N CYS A 114 6.98 -4.55 3.50
CA CYS A 114 5.70 -4.57 2.81
C CYS A 114 5.83 -4.04 1.37
N ILE A 115 5.76 -4.89 0.35
CA ILE A 115 5.86 -4.43 -1.05
C ILE A 115 4.69 -3.53 -1.47
N PHE A 116 3.56 -3.62 -0.76
CA PHE A 116 2.37 -2.82 -1.00
C PHE A 116 2.58 -1.32 -0.69
N GLU A 117 3.60 -0.98 0.09
CA GLU A 117 4.05 0.41 0.29
C GLU A 117 4.46 1.05 -1.06
N HIS A 118 5.21 0.30 -1.89
CA HIS A 118 5.59 0.77 -3.21
C HIS A 118 4.44 0.72 -4.23
N VAL A 119 3.53 -0.24 -4.11
CA VAL A 119 2.37 -0.36 -5.03
C VAL A 119 1.38 0.77 -4.82
N TYR A 120 0.95 1.01 -3.58
CA TYR A 120 -0.20 1.88 -3.29
C TYR A 120 -0.01 2.78 -2.07
N PHE A 121 0.42 2.23 -0.94
CA PHE A 121 0.18 2.85 0.36
C PHE A 121 1.01 4.11 0.62
N SER A 122 2.30 4.08 0.30
CA SER A 122 3.19 5.23 0.49
C SER A 122 2.97 6.30 -0.58
N ARG A 123 3.31 7.56 -0.27
CA ARG A 123 3.24 8.64 -1.25
C ARG A 123 4.37 8.53 -2.29
N PRO A 124 4.15 8.96 -3.54
CA PRO A 124 5.17 8.89 -4.59
C PRO A 124 6.45 9.68 -4.28
N ASP A 125 6.35 10.78 -3.53
CA ASP A 125 7.46 11.63 -3.12
C ASP A 125 8.29 11.05 -1.95
N SER A 126 7.86 9.93 -1.36
CA SER A 126 8.60 9.25 -0.30
C SER A 126 9.72 8.35 -0.85
N ILE A 127 10.79 8.23 -0.04
CA ILE A 127 11.76 7.15 -0.09
C ILE A 127 11.37 6.17 0.99
N VAL A 128 11.07 4.93 0.60
CA VAL A 128 10.63 3.87 1.51
C VAL A 128 11.50 2.65 1.28
N PHE A 129 12.05 2.09 2.35
CA PHE A 129 13.00 0.98 2.29
C PHE A 129 14.21 1.28 1.39
N GLY A 130 14.74 2.50 1.53
CA GLY A 130 15.84 3.02 0.71
C GLY A 130 15.51 3.26 -0.77
N ARG A 131 14.23 3.25 -1.17
CA ARG A 131 13.82 3.33 -2.58
C ARG A 131 12.75 4.39 -2.83
N SER A 132 12.92 5.18 -3.89
CA SER A 132 11.91 6.12 -4.34
C SER A 132 10.65 5.37 -4.79
N VAL A 133 9.51 5.68 -4.15
CA VAL A 133 8.21 5.08 -4.48
C VAL A 133 7.81 5.42 -5.92
N ASN A 134 7.95 6.68 -6.33
CA ASN A 134 7.66 7.09 -7.71
C ASN A 134 8.48 6.31 -8.75
N LYS A 135 9.80 6.12 -8.50
CA LYS A 135 10.66 5.35 -9.41
C LYS A 135 10.23 3.90 -9.53
N SER A 136 9.84 3.27 -8.42
CA SER A 136 9.29 1.90 -8.44
C SER A 136 8.02 1.83 -9.27
N ARG A 137 7.04 2.74 -9.07
CA ARG A 137 5.78 2.76 -9.83
C ARG A 137 5.99 3.04 -11.33
N HIS A 138 6.90 3.94 -11.69
CA HIS A 138 7.29 4.15 -13.08
C HIS A 138 7.82 2.86 -13.72
N LYS A 139 8.69 2.12 -13.01
CA LYS A 139 9.22 0.83 -13.49
C LYS A 139 8.12 -0.24 -13.61
N MET A 140 7.21 -0.31 -12.65
CA MET A 140 6.04 -1.22 -12.70
C MET A 140 5.24 -0.98 -13.97
N GLY A 141 4.92 0.29 -14.28
CA GLY A 141 4.21 0.66 -15.51
C GLY A 141 4.95 0.29 -16.80
N ARG A 142 6.26 0.53 -16.85
CA ARG A 142 7.09 0.13 -18.00
C ARG A 142 7.08 -1.38 -18.20
N GLN A 143 7.30 -2.14 -17.13
CA GLN A 143 7.29 -3.59 -17.20
C GLN A 143 5.92 -4.14 -17.62
N LEU A 144 4.84 -3.52 -17.12
CA LEU A 144 3.46 -3.87 -17.49
C LEU A 144 3.17 -3.67 -18.98
N ALA A 145 3.77 -2.65 -19.62
CA ALA A 145 3.67 -2.45 -21.07
C ALA A 145 4.43 -3.50 -21.89
N VAL A 146 5.53 -4.05 -21.33
CA VAL A 146 6.28 -5.15 -21.95
C VAL A 146 5.52 -6.47 -21.83
N GLU A 147 4.96 -6.76 -20.65
CA GLU A 147 4.25 -8.01 -20.39
C GLU A 147 2.88 -8.07 -21.07
N HIS A 148 2.18 -6.93 -21.15
CA HIS A 148 0.82 -6.85 -21.64
C HIS A 148 0.63 -5.70 -22.65
N PRO A 149 1.34 -5.73 -23.79
CA PRO A 149 1.19 -4.73 -24.84
C PRO A 149 -0.22 -4.75 -25.42
N VAL A 150 -0.68 -3.61 -25.94
CA VAL A 150 -1.94 -3.50 -26.67
C VAL A 150 -1.92 -2.27 -27.57
N GLU A 151 -2.55 -2.38 -28.73
CA GLU A 151 -2.75 -1.21 -29.60
C GLU A 151 -3.88 -0.36 -29.06
N ALA A 152 -3.56 0.87 -28.68
CA ALA A 152 -4.54 1.83 -28.17
C ALA A 152 -4.13 3.26 -28.50
N ASP A 153 -5.05 4.19 -28.34
CA ASP A 153 -4.85 5.58 -28.77
C ASP A 153 -4.35 6.46 -27.61
N ILE A 154 -4.77 6.14 -26.38
CA ILE A 154 -4.37 6.87 -25.17
C ILE A 154 -4.19 5.96 -23.95
N VAL A 155 -3.30 6.38 -23.05
CA VAL A 155 -3.17 5.82 -21.70
C VAL A 155 -3.81 6.78 -20.70
N VAL A 156 -4.72 6.27 -19.89
CA VAL A 156 -5.47 7.03 -18.89
C VAL A 156 -5.23 6.42 -17.50
N PRO A 157 -4.72 7.19 -16.53
CA PRO A 157 -4.63 6.71 -15.15
C PRO A 157 -5.98 6.75 -14.45
N ILE A 158 -6.18 5.90 -13.46
CA ILE A 158 -7.13 6.15 -12.38
C ILE A 158 -6.41 7.03 -11.33
N PRO A 159 -6.81 8.31 -11.18
CA PRO A 159 -6.14 9.22 -10.27
C PRO A 159 -6.54 8.96 -8.81
N ASP A 160 -5.62 9.11 -7.84
CA ASP A 160 -4.23 9.56 -8.04
C ASP A 160 -3.22 8.40 -8.12
N SER A 161 -3.59 7.21 -7.61
CA SER A 161 -2.69 6.09 -7.36
C SER A 161 -2.09 5.48 -8.63
N GLY A 162 -2.87 5.34 -9.70
CA GLY A 162 -2.40 4.77 -10.97
C GLY A 162 -1.50 5.70 -11.81
N THR A 163 -1.34 6.98 -11.41
CA THR A 163 -0.72 8.02 -12.25
C THR A 163 0.75 7.70 -12.61
N ALA A 164 1.57 7.35 -11.62
CA ALA A 164 2.98 7.06 -11.84
C ALA A 164 3.16 5.83 -12.76
N ALA A 165 2.42 4.75 -12.50
CA ALA A 165 2.45 3.57 -13.36
C ALA A 165 1.98 3.90 -14.78
N ALA A 166 0.97 4.73 -14.95
CA ALA A 166 0.48 5.14 -16.27
C ALA A 166 1.51 5.94 -17.06
N ILE A 167 2.26 6.84 -16.42
CA ILE A 167 3.37 7.56 -17.05
C ILE A 167 4.43 6.56 -17.54
N GLY A 168 4.80 5.59 -16.71
CA GLY A 168 5.74 4.54 -17.08
C GLY A 168 5.26 3.68 -18.25
N PHE A 169 4.00 3.25 -18.22
CA PHE A 169 3.37 2.45 -19.28
C PHE A 169 3.35 3.23 -20.60
N ALA A 170 2.86 4.47 -20.58
CA ALA A 170 2.77 5.34 -21.75
C ALA A 170 4.14 5.56 -22.41
N ALA A 171 5.16 5.85 -21.61
CA ALA A 171 6.53 6.03 -22.09
C ALA A 171 7.10 4.77 -22.74
N GLN A 172 6.82 3.58 -22.17
CA GLN A 172 7.32 2.32 -22.72
C GLN A 172 6.54 1.88 -23.98
N ALA A 173 5.22 2.05 -23.99
CA ALA A 173 4.36 1.69 -25.11
C ALA A 173 4.37 2.72 -26.24
N SER A 174 4.97 3.89 -26.03
CA SER A 174 4.91 5.04 -26.95
C SER A 174 3.48 5.48 -27.27
N ILE A 175 2.58 5.41 -26.28
CA ILE A 175 1.18 5.83 -26.38
C ILE A 175 1.01 7.14 -25.59
N SER A 176 0.18 8.06 -26.10
CA SER A 176 -0.06 9.35 -25.43
C SER A 176 -0.72 9.18 -24.06
N PHE A 177 -0.04 9.63 -23.00
CA PHE A 177 -0.64 9.78 -21.67
C PHE A 177 -1.61 10.97 -21.64
N ARG A 178 -2.83 10.76 -21.12
CA ARG A 178 -3.85 11.80 -20.96
C ARG A 178 -4.66 11.60 -19.68
N PHE A 179 -5.02 12.69 -19.01
CA PHE A 179 -6.00 12.67 -17.93
C PHE A 179 -7.43 12.55 -18.50
N GLY A 180 -7.80 11.34 -18.91
CA GLY A 180 -9.15 11.01 -19.37
C GLY A 180 -10.17 10.90 -18.22
N LEU A 181 -9.68 10.81 -16.97
CA LEU A 181 -10.47 10.85 -15.74
C LEU A 181 -9.96 11.99 -14.85
N VAL A 182 -10.87 12.74 -14.25
CA VAL A 182 -10.58 13.82 -13.31
C VAL A 182 -11.14 13.46 -11.94
N ARG A 183 -10.28 13.50 -10.92
CA ARG A 183 -10.68 13.34 -9.52
C ARG A 183 -11.39 14.61 -9.04
N ASN A 184 -12.55 14.45 -8.43
CA ASN A 184 -13.23 15.55 -7.77
C ASN A 184 -12.59 15.82 -6.40
N HIS A 185 -11.95 16.98 -6.26
CA HIS A 185 -11.25 17.38 -5.04
C HIS A 185 -12.18 17.74 -3.87
N TYR A 186 -13.47 17.93 -4.12
CA TYR A 186 -14.44 18.42 -3.13
C TYR A 186 -15.30 17.32 -2.48
N VAL A 187 -14.97 16.05 -2.73
CA VAL A 187 -15.73 14.92 -2.17
C VAL A 187 -15.20 14.60 -0.77
N GLY A 188 -15.90 15.10 0.26
CA GLY A 188 -15.68 14.76 1.67
C GLY A 188 -16.47 13.53 2.13
N ARG A 189 -16.31 13.15 3.42
CA ARG A 189 -17.02 12.01 4.05
C ARG A 189 -18.52 12.28 4.28
N THR A 190 -18.93 13.53 4.29
CA THR A 190 -20.32 13.99 4.48
C THR A 190 -20.92 14.41 3.14
N PHE A 191 -21.26 13.44 2.29
CA PHE A 191 -22.14 13.69 1.16
C PHE A 191 -23.53 13.18 1.53
N ILE A 192 -24.52 14.07 1.54
CA ILE A 192 -25.94 13.72 1.67
C ILE A 192 -26.27 12.78 0.51
N GLN A 193 -26.33 11.47 0.77
CA GLN A 193 -26.77 10.51 -0.23
C GLN A 193 -28.27 10.75 -0.48
N PRO A 194 -28.69 11.10 -1.71
CA PRO A 194 -30.11 11.18 -2.02
C PRO A 194 -30.77 9.81 -1.77
N GLN A 195 -31.95 9.81 -1.18
CA GLN A 195 -32.69 8.59 -0.83
C GLN A 195 -32.89 7.69 -2.07
N GLN A 196 -32.27 6.52 -2.01
CA GLN A 196 -32.67 5.24 -2.62
C GLN A 196 -32.87 5.08 -4.15
N SER A 197 -32.58 6.05 -5.03
CA SER A 197 -32.76 5.84 -6.50
C SER A 197 -31.49 5.81 -7.36
N ILE A 198 -30.29 6.13 -6.86
CA ILE A 198 -29.08 6.23 -7.70
C ILE A 198 -27.93 5.37 -7.15
N ARG A 199 -28.02 4.04 -7.32
CA ARG A 199 -26.99 3.06 -6.91
C ARG A 199 -25.60 3.26 -7.55
N ASN A 200 -25.50 4.04 -8.63
CA ASN A 200 -24.26 4.30 -9.39
C ASN A 200 -23.60 5.67 -9.08
N PHE A 201 -24.09 6.44 -8.10
CA PHE A 201 -23.61 7.81 -7.89
C PHE A 201 -22.22 7.88 -7.25
N SER A 202 -21.85 6.95 -6.36
CA SER A 202 -20.66 7.09 -5.51
C SER A 202 -19.31 7.16 -6.24
N VAL A 203 -19.19 6.55 -7.43
CA VAL A 203 -17.98 6.68 -8.27
C VAL A 203 -18.06 7.91 -9.18
N LYS A 204 -19.21 8.23 -9.76
CA LYS A 204 -19.43 9.48 -10.54
C LYS A 204 -19.19 10.74 -9.69
N VAL A 205 -19.42 10.66 -8.39
CA VAL A 205 -19.10 11.74 -7.45
C VAL A 205 -17.59 11.96 -7.37
N LYS A 206 -16.79 10.88 -7.40
CA LYS A 206 -15.34 10.90 -7.19
C LYS A 206 -14.53 11.11 -8.47
N LEU A 207 -14.97 10.54 -9.59
CA LEU A 207 -14.27 10.56 -10.87
C LEU A 207 -15.24 10.97 -11.98
N ASN A 208 -14.78 11.87 -12.86
CA ASN A 208 -15.52 12.30 -14.04
C ASN A 208 -14.69 12.03 -15.31
N PRO A 209 -15.29 11.47 -16.37
CA PRO A 209 -14.60 11.27 -17.63
C PRO A 209 -14.54 12.57 -18.45
N VAL A 210 -13.41 12.84 -19.09
CA VAL A 210 -13.26 13.94 -20.04
C VAL A 210 -13.67 13.41 -21.42
N ARG A 211 -14.96 13.56 -21.77
CA ARG A 211 -15.54 12.95 -22.98
C ARG A 211 -14.74 13.23 -24.27
N ASP A 212 -14.30 14.46 -24.49
CA ASP A 212 -13.46 14.86 -25.64
C ASP A 212 -12.20 14.00 -25.83
N LEU A 213 -11.60 13.55 -24.71
CA LEU A 213 -10.42 12.69 -24.76
C LEU A 213 -10.75 11.22 -24.96
N ILE A 214 -11.97 10.79 -24.63
CA ILE A 214 -12.37 9.37 -24.56
C ILE A 214 -13.18 8.93 -25.78
N GLU A 215 -14.03 9.79 -26.31
CA GLU A 215 -15.01 9.44 -27.35
C GLU A 215 -14.35 8.88 -28.61
N GLY A 216 -14.78 7.68 -29.03
CA GLY A 216 -14.27 6.96 -30.19
C GLY A 216 -12.89 6.32 -30.02
N ARG A 217 -12.21 6.49 -28.88
CA ARG A 217 -10.84 6.02 -28.67
C ARG A 217 -10.75 4.66 -27.99
N ARG A 218 -9.68 3.93 -28.30
CA ARG A 218 -9.20 2.75 -27.56
C ARG A 218 -8.35 3.24 -26.38
N VAL A 219 -8.75 2.91 -25.17
CA VAL A 219 -8.19 3.43 -23.93
C VAL A 219 -7.45 2.33 -23.17
N VAL A 220 -6.20 2.57 -22.81
CA VAL A 220 -5.51 1.78 -21.79
C VAL A 220 -5.75 2.44 -20.44
N LEU A 221 -6.54 1.79 -19.59
CA LEU A 221 -6.86 2.25 -18.24
C LEU A 221 -5.90 1.61 -17.23
N ILE A 222 -5.15 2.44 -16.51
CA ILE A 222 -4.13 1.99 -15.55
C ILE A 222 -4.60 2.21 -14.12
N ASP A 223 -4.51 1.17 -13.30
CA ASP A 223 -4.77 1.23 -11.86
C ASP A 223 -3.66 0.53 -11.07
N ASP A 224 -3.57 0.80 -9.77
CA ASP A 224 -2.57 0.16 -8.92
C ASP A 224 -2.93 -1.29 -8.58
N SER A 225 -4.20 -1.57 -8.26
CA SER A 225 -4.65 -2.87 -7.76
C SER A 225 -6.14 -3.13 -8.01
N ILE A 226 -6.53 -4.40 -8.04
CA ILE A 226 -7.95 -4.82 -7.99
C ILE A 226 -8.14 -5.70 -6.76
N VAL A 227 -9.02 -5.26 -5.84
CA VAL A 227 -9.36 -6.00 -4.61
C VAL A 227 -10.70 -6.71 -4.75
N ARG A 228 -11.81 -5.95 -4.86
CA ARG A 228 -13.17 -6.48 -5.03
C ARG A 228 -13.71 -6.36 -6.47
N GLY A 229 -12.99 -5.67 -7.35
CA GLY A 229 -13.42 -5.40 -8.75
C GLY A 229 -14.54 -4.37 -8.95
N THR A 230 -15.37 -4.10 -7.93
CA THR A 230 -16.56 -3.24 -8.09
C THR A 230 -16.26 -1.79 -8.46
N THR A 231 -15.15 -1.22 -7.99
CA THR A 231 -14.70 0.12 -8.41
C THR A 231 -14.26 0.11 -9.87
N SER A 232 -13.42 -0.86 -10.26
CA SER A 232 -12.91 -1.01 -11.63
C SER A 232 -14.05 -1.21 -12.62
N GLN A 233 -15.02 -2.08 -12.32
CA GLN A 233 -16.23 -2.26 -13.13
C GLN A 233 -16.94 -0.91 -13.38
N LYS A 234 -17.20 -0.14 -12.32
CA LYS A 234 -17.88 1.16 -12.45
C LYS A 234 -17.10 2.16 -13.30
N ILE A 235 -15.76 2.16 -13.23
CA ILE A 235 -14.91 3.06 -14.02
C ILE A 235 -14.91 2.62 -15.49
N VAL A 236 -14.80 1.33 -15.78
CA VAL A 236 -14.89 0.80 -17.15
C VAL A 236 -16.24 1.14 -17.78
N THR A 237 -17.35 0.87 -17.07
CA THR A 237 -18.70 1.25 -17.53
C THR A 237 -18.81 2.76 -17.77
N MET A 238 -18.21 3.59 -16.90
CA MET A 238 -18.19 5.05 -17.05
C MET A 238 -17.46 5.50 -18.32
N LEU A 239 -16.31 4.89 -18.65
CA LEU A 239 -15.58 5.19 -19.89
C LEU A 239 -16.37 4.75 -21.13
N ARG A 240 -17.01 3.57 -21.10
CA ARG A 240 -17.89 3.14 -22.19
C ARG A 240 -19.06 4.09 -22.39
N GLN A 241 -19.70 4.55 -21.31
CA GLN A 241 -20.76 5.58 -21.37
C GLN A 241 -20.27 6.95 -21.87
N ALA A 242 -18.97 7.24 -21.72
CA ALA A 242 -18.33 8.42 -22.28
C ALA A 242 -17.97 8.26 -23.77
N GLY A 243 -18.16 7.08 -24.35
CA GLY A 243 -17.95 6.81 -25.77
C GLY A 243 -16.64 6.09 -26.11
N ALA A 244 -15.94 5.50 -25.13
CA ALA A 244 -14.74 4.69 -25.41
C ALA A 244 -15.08 3.53 -26.34
N LYS A 245 -14.28 3.34 -27.39
CA LYS A 245 -14.41 2.21 -28.33
C LYS A 245 -14.00 0.89 -27.66
N GLU A 246 -12.83 0.91 -27.02
CA GLU A 246 -12.25 -0.20 -26.27
C GLU A 246 -11.65 0.32 -24.96
N VAL A 247 -11.68 -0.50 -23.91
CA VAL A 247 -11.10 -0.24 -22.59
C VAL A 247 -10.24 -1.45 -22.19
N HIS A 248 -8.93 -1.28 -22.21
CA HIS A 248 -7.95 -2.28 -21.80
C HIS A 248 -7.42 -1.94 -20.40
N MET A 249 -7.79 -2.75 -19.42
CA MET A 249 -7.36 -2.56 -18.04
C MET A 249 -5.94 -3.11 -17.84
N ARG A 250 -5.07 -2.37 -17.16
CA ARG A 250 -3.74 -2.83 -16.76
C ARG A 250 -3.48 -2.47 -15.31
N ILE A 251 -3.06 -3.45 -14.52
CA ILE A 251 -2.88 -3.34 -13.07
C ILE A 251 -1.40 -3.44 -12.73
N SER A 252 -0.86 -2.43 -12.06
CA SER A 252 0.57 -2.36 -11.75
C SER A 252 1.02 -3.20 -10.55
N CYS A 253 0.26 -4.26 -10.22
CA CYS A 253 0.64 -5.30 -9.28
C CYS A 253 0.03 -6.66 -9.69
N PRO A 254 0.51 -7.77 -9.10
CA PRO A 254 -0.12 -9.08 -9.26
C PRO A 254 -1.54 -9.12 -8.67
N PRO A 255 -2.35 -10.14 -9.02
CA PRO A 255 -3.67 -10.32 -8.43
C PRO A 255 -3.61 -10.49 -6.90
N THR A 256 -4.45 -9.75 -6.17
CA THR A 256 -4.50 -9.83 -4.70
C THR A 256 -5.36 -11.02 -4.29
N VAL A 257 -4.71 -12.13 -3.94
CA VAL A 257 -5.37 -13.41 -3.65
C VAL A 257 -5.52 -13.70 -2.16
N ALA A 258 -4.92 -12.90 -1.29
CA ALA A 258 -4.87 -13.17 0.14
C ALA A 258 -4.92 -11.89 0.99
N PRO A 259 -5.54 -11.94 2.19
CA PRO A 259 -5.59 -10.80 3.09
C PRO A 259 -4.21 -10.46 3.68
N CYS A 260 -4.03 -9.22 4.12
CA CYS A 260 -2.89 -8.78 4.89
C CYS A 260 -3.15 -8.97 6.39
N TYR A 261 -2.18 -9.53 7.12
CA TYR A 261 -2.19 -9.62 8.59
C TYR A 261 -1.14 -8.71 9.25
N TYR A 262 -0.59 -7.77 8.48
CA TYR A 262 0.57 -6.96 8.87
C TYR A 262 0.25 -5.46 8.90
N GLY A 263 -1.03 -5.09 9.04
CA GLY A 263 -1.48 -3.71 9.24
C GLY A 263 -2.05 -2.98 8.01
N VAL A 264 -2.21 -3.64 6.85
CA VAL A 264 -3.05 -3.08 5.77
C VAL A 264 -4.48 -3.60 6.00
N ASP A 265 -5.46 -2.71 6.00
CA ASP A 265 -6.88 -3.10 6.03
C ASP A 265 -7.28 -3.69 4.68
N THR A 266 -7.21 -5.01 4.58
CA THR A 266 -7.67 -5.78 3.43
C THR A 266 -8.93 -6.55 3.81
N PRO A 267 -9.87 -6.72 2.87
CA PRO A 267 -11.07 -7.50 3.12
C PRO A 267 -10.75 -9.00 3.32
N SER A 268 -11.75 -9.77 3.72
CA SER A 268 -11.56 -11.22 3.90
C SER A 268 -11.28 -11.90 2.57
N ARG A 269 -10.72 -13.12 2.61
CA ARG A 269 -10.35 -13.87 1.40
C ARG A 269 -11.54 -14.06 0.46
N GLU A 270 -12.73 -14.30 1.03
CA GLU A 270 -14.00 -14.50 0.30
C GLU A 270 -14.44 -13.27 -0.49
N GLU A 271 -14.02 -12.08 -0.08
CA GLU A 271 -14.34 -10.81 -0.74
C GLU A 271 -13.29 -10.42 -1.80
N LEU A 272 -12.15 -11.12 -1.86
CA LEU A 272 -11.10 -10.87 -2.84
C LEU A 272 -11.46 -11.56 -4.16
N ILE A 273 -11.69 -10.77 -5.21
CA ILE A 273 -12.14 -11.31 -6.51
C ILE A 273 -11.11 -12.29 -7.09
N ALA A 274 -9.82 -11.94 -6.98
CA ALA A 274 -8.72 -12.76 -7.49
C ALA A 274 -8.41 -14.00 -6.61
N ALA A 275 -9.02 -14.15 -5.43
CA ALA A 275 -8.90 -15.37 -4.66
C ALA A 275 -9.78 -16.50 -5.22
N HIS A 276 -10.77 -16.17 -6.06
CA HIS A 276 -11.81 -17.09 -6.52
C HIS A 276 -12.07 -17.07 -8.03
N GLN A 277 -11.53 -16.08 -8.75
CA GLN A 277 -11.74 -15.91 -10.19
C GLN A 277 -10.43 -15.87 -10.96
N SER A 278 -10.43 -16.41 -12.18
CA SER A 278 -9.33 -16.27 -13.14
C SER A 278 -9.23 -14.85 -13.68
N VAL A 279 -8.11 -14.51 -14.33
CA VAL A 279 -7.93 -13.19 -14.96
C VAL A 279 -9.02 -12.92 -16.02
N GLU A 280 -9.39 -13.95 -16.79
CA GLU A 280 -10.44 -13.88 -17.80
C GLU A 280 -11.82 -13.64 -17.18
N GLU A 281 -12.12 -14.30 -16.07
CA GLU A 281 -13.37 -14.09 -15.32
C GLU A 281 -13.44 -12.69 -14.73
N ILE A 282 -12.34 -12.18 -14.16
CA ILE A 282 -12.26 -10.81 -13.66
C ILE A 282 -12.43 -9.81 -14.80
N CYS A 283 -11.80 -10.03 -15.96
CA CYS A 283 -11.92 -9.18 -17.13
C CYS A 283 -13.39 -9.04 -17.57
N LYS A 284 -14.11 -10.17 -17.63
CA LYS A 284 -15.55 -10.20 -17.93
C LYS A 284 -16.35 -9.47 -16.86
N PHE A 285 -16.04 -9.71 -15.57
CA PHE A 285 -16.74 -9.06 -14.46
C PHE A 285 -16.63 -7.54 -14.50
N ILE A 286 -15.44 -6.99 -14.83
CA ILE A 286 -15.23 -5.55 -14.93
C ILE A 286 -15.64 -4.96 -16.28
N GLU A 287 -16.11 -5.78 -17.23
CA GLU A 287 -16.57 -5.37 -18.57
C GLU A 287 -15.48 -4.74 -19.47
N ALA A 288 -14.20 -5.05 -19.20
CA ALA A 288 -13.06 -4.60 -19.99
C ALA A 288 -12.82 -5.50 -21.22
N ASP A 289 -12.23 -4.94 -22.28
CA ASP A 289 -11.87 -5.69 -23.50
C ASP A 289 -10.64 -6.57 -23.30
N SER A 290 -9.70 -6.14 -22.45
CA SER A 290 -8.60 -6.97 -21.97
C SER A 290 -8.15 -6.55 -20.57
N LEU A 291 -7.56 -7.49 -19.82
CA LEU A 291 -7.00 -7.27 -18.49
C LEU A 291 -5.60 -7.88 -18.42
N GLY A 292 -4.63 -7.10 -17.93
CA GLY A 292 -3.28 -7.56 -17.63
C GLY A 292 -2.87 -7.15 -16.21
N TYR A 293 -2.27 -8.07 -15.46
CA TYR A 293 -1.69 -7.81 -14.14
C TYR A 293 -0.18 -7.91 -14.25
N LEU A 294 0.55 -7.01 -13.60
CA LEU A 294 2.00 -7.12 -13.51
C LEU A 294 2.38 -8.45 -12.85
N SER A 295 3.35 -9.16 -13.42
CA SER A 295 3.91 -10.37 -12.84
C SER A 295 4.55 -10.13 -11.47
N ILE A 296 4.68 -11.19 -10.66
CA ILE A 296 5.34 -11.07 -9.35
C ILE A 296 6.84 -10.76 -9.53
N GLU A 297 7.45 -11.34 -10.56
CA GLU A 297 8.84 -11.10 -10.96
C GLU A 297 9.02 -9.65 -11.41
N GLY A 298 8.10 -9.14 -12.24
CA GLY A 298 8.09 -7.76 -12.71
C GLY A 298 7.92 -6.76 -11.56
N LEU A 299 7.06 -7.06 -10.59
CA LEU A 299 6.89 -6.24 -9.40
C LEU A 299 8.16 -6.19 -8.55
N LEU A 300 8.76 -7.34 -8.26
CA LEU A 300 9.99 -7.45 -7.47
C LEU A 300 11.15 -6.73 -8.17
N ALA A 301 11.33 -6.93 -9.47
CA ALA A 301 12.34 -6.25 -10.27
C ALA A 301 12.13 -4.74 -10.34
N ALA A 302 10.88 -4.26 -10.41
CA ALA A 302 10.56 -2.83 -10.35
C ALA A 302 10.96 -2.21 -9.01
N CYS A 303 10.77 -2.96 -7.92
CA CYS A 303 11.27 -2.63 -6.58
C CYS A 303 12.76 -2.94 -6.40
N GLY A 304 13.48 -3.39 -7.44
CA GLY A 304 14.92 -3.64 -7.47
C GLY A 304 15.40 -4.74 -6.53
N GLU A 305 14.59 -5.77 -6.34
CA GLU A 305 14.99 -7.03 -5.71
C GLU A 305 15.90 -7.85 -6.63
N GLU A 306 16.80 -8.59 -6.00
CA GLU A 306 17.61 -9.63 -6.64
C GLU A 306 16.99 -11.00 -6.36
N THR A 307 17.08 -11.91 -7.32
CA THR A 307 16.31 -13.17 -7.34
C THR A 307 16.67 -14.15 -6.22
N GLU A 308 17.87 -14.05 -5.63
CA GLU A 308 18.38 -15.07 -4.72
C GLU A 308 17.80 -14.97 -3.30
N ARG A 309 17.45 -13.77 -2.82
CA ARG A 309 16.95 -13.54 -1.45
C ARG A 309 16.01 -12.33 -1.39
N PRO A 310 14.74 -12.48 -1.79
CA PRO A 310 13.79 -11.38 -1.76
C PRO A 310 13.59 -10.88 -0.32
N THR A 311 13.70 -9.57 -0.13
CA THR A 311 13.53 -8.86 1.14
C THR A 311 12.12 -8.30 1.35
N PHE A 312 11.28 -8.35 0.30
CA PHE A 312 9.87 -7.95 0.33
C PHE A 312 8.91 -9.10 0.67
N CYS A 313 7.91 -8.80 1.49
CA CYS A 313 6.72 -9.62 1.69
C CYS A 313 5.77 -9.52 0.49
N THR A 314 5.40 -10.67 -0.05
CA THR A 314 4.47 -10.81 -1.20
C THR A 314 3.25 -11.65 -0.84
N ALA A 315 2.95 -11.79 0.45
CA ALA A 315 1.92 -12.68 0.97
C ALA A 315 0.53 -12.40 0.39
N CYS A 316 0.19 -11.13 0.13
CA CYS A 316 -1.09 -10.74 -0.46
C CYS A 316 -1.29 -11.32 -1.87
N TYR A 317 -0.21 -11.63 -2.58
CA TYR A 317 -0.22 -12.15 -3.96
C TYR A 317 0.07 -13.66 -4.02
N THR A 318 0.78 -14.20 -3.04
CA THR A 318 1.26 -15.59 -3.06
C THR A 318 0.60 -16.49 -2.02
N ASN A 319 -0.12 -15.91 -1.05
CA ASN A 319 -0.62 -16.57 0.15
C ASN A 319 0.48 -17.25 1.01
N LYS A 320 1.75 -16.88 0.81
CA LYS A 320 2.92 -17.37 1.58
C LYS A 320 3.34 -16.32 2.60
N TYR A 321 2.93 -16.50 3.84
CA TYR A 321 3.18 -15.54 4.92
C TYR A 321 4.57 -15.76 5.55
N PRO A 322 5.36 -14.69 5.81
CA PRO A 322 6.64 -14.79 6.52
C PRO A 322 6.54 -15.20 8.00
N ILE A 323 5.34 -15.03 8.58
CA ILE A 323 5.01 -15.45 9.95
C ILE A 323 3.81 -16.39 9.84
N GLU A 324 3.83 -17.48 10.59
CA GLU A 324 2.72 -18.42 10.62
C GLU A 324 1.46 -17.72 11.16
N VAL A 325 0.40 -17.71 10.36
CA VAL A 325 -0.84 -17.03 10.74
C VAL A 325 -1.73 -18.03 11.48
N SER A 326 -1.86 -17.84 12.79
CA SER A 326 -2.73 -18.66 13.63
C SER A 326 -4.20 -18.60 13.18
N ALA A 327 -4.97 -19.65 13.45
CA ALA A 327 -6.41 -19.69 13.14
C ALA A 327 -7.18 -18.52 13.78
N HIS A 328 -6.76 -18.11 14.98
CA HIS A 328 -7.33 -16.96 15.69
C HIS A 328 -7.07 -15.63 14.96
N SER A 329 -5.86 -15.43 14.43
CA SER A 329 -5.51 -14.23 13.65
C SER A 329 -6.32 -14.12 12.35
N LYS A 330 -6.57 -15.27 11.70
CA LYS A 330 -7.46 -15.34 10.52
C LYS A 330 -8.88 -14.89 10.86
N GLN A 331 -9.38 -15.26 12.04
CA GLN A 331 -10.71 -14.90 12.51
C GLN A 331 -10.81 -13.42 12.92
N LEU A 332 -9.82 -12.87 13.63
CA LEU A 332 -9.77 -11.43 13.99
C LEU A 332 -9.83 -10.51 12.78
N CYS A 333 -9.10 -10.82 11.71
CA CYS A 333 -9.14 -10.04 10.46
C CYS A 333 -10.54 -10.04 9.83
N SER A 334 -11.28 -11.16 9.91
CA SER A 334 -12.67 -11.26 9.45
C SER A 334 -13.67 -10.45 10.31
N VAL A 335 -13.32 -10.15 11.56
CA VAL A 335 -14.15 -9.35 12.48
C VAL A 335 -13.83 -7.86 12.36
N ILE A 336 -12.54 -7.50 12.26
CA ILE A 336 -12.10 -6.10 12.09
C ILE A 336 -12.61 -5.54 10.76
N SER A 337 -12.50 -6.30 9.65
CA SER A 337 -13.06 -5.88 8.35
C SER A 337 -14.57 -5.62 8.41
N LYS A 338 -15.33 -6.43 9.16
CA LYS A 338 -16.77 -6.22 9.38
C LYS A 338 -17.07 -5.00 10.27
N ASN A 339 -16.22 -4.72 11.26
CA ASN A 339 -16.40 -3.58 12.17
C ASN A 339 -15.91 -2.24 11.57
N ALA A 340 -14.88 -2.24 10.73
CA ALA A 340 -14.46 -1.04 9.98
C ALA A 340 -15.56 -0.55 9.01
N LEU A 341 -16.36 -1.48 8.46
CA LEU A 341 -17.59 -1.19 7.72
C LEU A 341 -18.73 -0.63 8.59
N ALA A 342 -18.69 -0.82 9.91
CA ALA A 342 -19.70 -0.32 10.85
C ALA A 342 -19.34 1.04 11.45
N VAL A 343 -18.05 1.35 11.61
CA VAL A 343 -17.56 2.65 12.12
C VAL A 343 -17.44 3.71 11.01
N SER A 344 -17.64 3.31 9.74
CA SER A 344 -17.71 4.20 8.58
C SER A 344 -19.14 4.45 8.06
N LYS A 345 -20.17 4.15 8.86
CA LYS A 345 -21.56 4.53 8.59
C LYS A 345 -22.00 5.74 9.40
#